data_AF-A0A9R0YSF0-F1
#
_entry.id   AF-A0A9R0YSF0-F1
#
_cell.length_a   1.000
_cell.length_b   1.000
_cell.length_c   1.000
_cell.angle_alpha   90.00
_cell.angle_beta   90.00
_cell.angle_gamma   90.00
#
_symmetry.space_group_name_H-M   'P 1'
#
loop_
_entity.id
_entity.type
_entity.pdbx_description
1 polymer ?
#
loop_
_entity_poly.entity_id
_entity_poly.type
_entity_poly.pdbx_seq_one_letter_code
_entity_poly.pdbx_strand_id
1 'polypeptide(L)'
;MVALQGSNGKESELSQWQADLKRREADIKRREEALKSAGVPMEDKNWPPFFPIIHHDIANEIPANAQRLQYLAFASWLGIVLCLVWNFIAVTVCWIRGGDSKLFFLATIYGMLGVPLSYLMWYRPLYRAMRTDSAFSFGWFFLCYMLHIGFCIIAAIAPPIVFRGKSLTGILAAIDTFSDHALVGILYFVGFALFSLETVVSIWVLQLWVLYLNG
;
A
#
# COMPACT_ATOMS: atom_id res chain seq x y z
N MET A 1 -37.82 -45.69 -0.39
CA MET A 1 -37.39 -45.27 0.97
C MET A 1 -35.90 -44.87 1.03
N VAL A 2 -35.35 -44.12 0.06
CA VAL A 2 -33.91 -43.77 0.05
C VAL A 2 -33.64 -42.25 0.20
N ALA A 3 -34.64 -41.40 0.01
CA ALA A 3 -34.46 -39.94 0.06
C ALA A 3 -34.46 -39.32 1.49
N LEU A 4 -34.94 -40.03 2.51
CA LEU A 4 -35.06 -39.49 3.88
C LEU A 4 -33.77 -39.64 4.71
N GLN A 5 -32.87 -40.53 4.32
CA GLN A 5 -31.65 -40.83 5.10
C GLN A 5 -30.54 -39.79 4.90
N GLY A 6 -30.54 -39.06 3.78
CA GLY A 6 -29.58 -37.99 3.50
C GLY A 6 -29.90 -36.63 4.15
N SER A 7 -31.15 -36.42 4.58
CA SER A 7 -31.59 -35.20 5.30
C SER A 7 -31.12 -35.22 6.76
N ASN A 8 -31.33 -36.36 7.41
CA ASN A 8 -31.07 -36.54 8.85
C ASN A 8 -29.56 -36.49 9.17
N GLY A 9 -28.71 -36.96 8.25
CA GLY A 9 -27.25 -36.87 8.38
C GLY A 9 -26.73 -35.43 8.33
N LYS A 10 -27.27 -34.60 7.43
CA LYS A 10 -26.90 -33.18 7.31
C LYS A 10 -27.36 -32.37 8.53
N GLU A 11 -28.56 -32.64 9.06
CA GLU A 11 -29.05 -31.98 10.27
C GLU A 11 -28.18 -32.33 11.49
N SER A 12 -27.76 -33.59 11.62
CA SER A 12 -26.82 -34.02 12.65
C SER A 12 -25.46 -33.34 12.51
N GLU A 13 -24.87 -33.28 11.32
CA GLU A 13 -23.59 -32.60 11.08
C GLU A 13 -23.67 -31.09 11.35
N LEU A 14 -24.75 -30.43 10.95
CA LEU A 14 -24.98 -29.01 11.22
C LEU A 14 -25.10 -28.74 12.73
N SER A 15 -25.80 -29.61 13.46
CA SER A 15 -25.92 -29.49 14.92
C SER A 15 -24.57 -29.62 15.63
N GLN A 16 -23.70 -30.51 15.15
CA GLN A 16 -22.34 -30.68 15.68
C GLN A 16 -21.46 -29.47 15.36
N TRP A 17 -21.56 -28.92 14.14
CA TRP A 17 -20.86 -27.69 13.76
C TRP A 17 -21.30 -26.48 14.58
N GLN A 18 -22.61 -26.34 14.82
CA GLN A 18 -23.14 -25.28 15.67
C GLN A 18 -22.65 -25.41 17.12
N ALA A 19 -22.57 -26.63 17.64
CA ALA A 19 -22.03 -26.89 18.98
C ALA A 19 -20.53 -26.58 19.07
N ASP A 20 -19.74 -26.92 18.05
CA ASP A 20 -18.31 -26.61 18.01
C ASP A 20 -18.05 -25.10 17.89
N LEU A 21 -18.82 -24.40 17.05
CA LEU A 21 -18.74 -22.94 16.92
C LEU A 21 -19.05 -22.24 18.24
N LYS A 22 -20.14 -22.63 18.92
CA LYS A 22 -20.52 -22.05 20.21
C LYS A 22 -19.47 -22.27 21.28
N ARG A 23 -18.77 -23.42 21.25
CA ARG A 23 -17.65 -23.72 22.15
C ARG A 23 -16.45 -22.80 21.87
N ARG A 24 -16.10 -22.60 20.59
CA ARG A 24 -15.00 -21.72 20.18
C ARG A 24 -15.29 -20.26 20.50
N GLU A 25 -16.51 -19.79 20.26
CA GLU A 25 -16.94 -18.43 20.62
C GLU A 25 -16.82 -18.19 22.12
N ALA A 26 -17.23 -19.17 22.95
CA ALA A 26 -17.11 -19.07 24.39
C ALA A 26 -15.65 -19.08 24.90
N ASP A 27 -14.75 -19.80 24.24
CA ASP A 27 -13.31 -19.81 24.57
C ASP A 27 -12.64 -18.48 24.17
N ILE A 28 -13.00 -17.96 22.98
CA ILE A 28 -12.54 -16.64 22.51
C ILE A 28 -13.01 -15.57 23.48
N LYS A 29 -14.29 -15.54 23.85
CA LYS A 29 -14.85 -14.55 24.78
C LYS A 29 -14.14 -14.57 26.14
N ARG A 30 -13.82 -15.75 26.68
CA ARG A 30 -13.06 -15.87 27.93
C ARG A 30 -11.63 -15.33 27.81
N ARG A 31 -10.96 -15.58 26.68
CA ARG A 31 -9.62 -15.03 26.41
C ARG A 31 -9.67 -13.51 26.23
N GLU A 32 -10.67 -13.00 25.54
CA GLU A 32 -10.91 -11.55 25.37
C GLU A 32 -11.18 -10.85 26.71
N GLU A 33 -12.00 -11.44 27.58
CA GLU A 33 -12.27 -10.92 28.93
C GLU A 33 -11.00 -10.95 29.81
N ALA A 34 -10.19 -12.00 29.72
CA ALA A 34 -8.92 -12.10 30.44
C ALA A 34 -7.89 -11.06 29.94
N LEU A 35 -7.83 -10.82 28.62
CA LEU A 35 -6.98 -9.81 28.00
C LEU A 35 -7.43 -8.39 28.37
N LYS A 36 -8.74 -8.12 28.39
CA LYS A 36 -9.33 -6.87 28.90
C LYS A 36 -8.97 -6.62 30.36
N SER A 37 -9.09 -7.64 31.21
CA SER A 37 -8.75 -7.54 32.63
C SER A 37 -7.24 -7.34 32.87
N ALA A 38 -6.39 -7.79 31.95
CA ALA A 38 -4.95 -7.62 32.00
C ALA A 38 -4.47 -6.25 31.45
N GLY A 39 -5.39 -5.38 31.03
CA GLY A 39 -5.04 -4.07 30.46
C GLY A 39 -4.30 -4.17 29.12
N VAL A 40 -4.39 -5.32 28.44
CA VAL A 40 -3.84 -5.49 27.09
C VAL A 40 -4.78 -4.75 26.13
N PRO A 41 -4.30 -3.78 25.32
CA PRO A 41 -5.13 -3.10 24.34
C PRO A 41 -5.77 -4.15 23.43
N MET A 42 -7.11 -4.18 23.40
CA MET A 42 -7.86 -5.03 22.50
C MET A 42 -7.69 -4.46 21.09
N GLU A 43 -7.08 -5.26 20.21
CA GLU A 43 -6.79 -4.93 18.82
C GLU A 43 -8.12 -4.99 18.02
N ASP A 44 -8.75 -3.83 17.79
CA ASP A 44 -10.05 -3.74 17.14
C ASP A 44 -9.96 -4.07 15.64
N LYS A 45 -10.95 -4.84 15.18
CA LYS A 45 -10.90 -5.59 13.92
C LYS A 45 -11.09 -4.69 12.69
N ASN A 46 -9.98 -4.48 11.98
CA ASN A 46 -9.80 -4.29 10.53
C ASN A 46 -10.79 -3.37 9.76
N TRP A 47 -10.35 -2.15 9.47
CA TRP A 47 -10.98 -1.22 8.52
C TRP A 47 -9.96 -0.75 7.45
N PRO A 48 -10.23 -0.86 6.13
CA PRO A 48 -11.42 -1.41 5.47
C PRO A 48 -11.35 -2.93 5.15
N PRO A 49 -12.51 -3.58 4.91
CA PRO A 49 -12.65 -5.05 4.88
C PRO A 49 -11.94 -5.80 3.74
N PHE A 50 -11.40 -5.09 2.75
CA PHE A 50 -10.89 -5.69 1.51
C PHE A 50 -9.34 -5.73 1.42
N PHE A 51 -8.64 -5.24 2.44
CA PHE A 51 -7.17 -5.25 2.49
C PHE A 51 -6.66 -6.05 3.71
N PRO A 52 -6.45 -7.38 3.59
CA PRO A 52 -6.03 -8.26 4.68
C PRO A 52 -4.58 -8.06 5.17
N ILE A 53 -3.93 -6.94 4.86
CA ILE A 53 -2.52 -6.64 5.19
C ILE A 53 -2.38 -5.41 6.10
N ILE A 54 -3.44 -4.61 6.32
CA ILE A 54 -3.32 -3.32 7.01
C ILE A 54 -4.25 -3.24 8.23
N HIS A 55 -3.74 -3.73 9.37
CA HIS A 55 -4.22 -3.29 10.67
C HIS A 55 -3.69 -1.86 10.89
N HIS A 56 -4.56 -0.85 10.96
CA HIS A 56 -4.15 0.54 11.14
C HIS A 56 -5.06 1.28 12.12
N ASP A 57 -4.95 0.91 13.40
CA ASP A 57 -5.55 1.70 14.47
C ASP A 57 -4.55 2.78 14.93
N ILE A 58 -4.23 3.73 14.03
CA ILE A 58 -3.35 4.87 14.36
C ILE A 58 -3.85 5.59 15.61
N ALA A 59 -5.17 5.65 15.79
CA ALA A 59 -5.80 6.34 16.91
C ALA A 59 -5.45 5.72 18.27
N ASN A 60 -5.33 4.39 18.33
CA ASN A 60 -5.07 3.66 19.57
C ASN A 60 -3.58 3.24 19.75
N GLU A 61 -2.81 3.05 18.67
CA GLU A 61 -1.42 2.58 18.75
C GLU A 61 -0.35 3.68 18.73
N ILE A 62 -0.65 4.87 18.20
CA ILE A 62 0.31 5.96 18.03
C ILE A 62 -0.12 7.17 18.86
N PRO A 63 0.79 7.83 19.61
CA PRO A 63 0.44 9.00 20.41
C PRO A 63 -0.07 10.15 19.52
N ALA A 64 -1.04 10.93 20.01
CA ALA A 64 -1.81 11.91 19.21
C ALA A 64 -0.96 12.92 18.42
N ASN A 65 0.23 13.26 18.92
CA ASN A 65 1.22 14.13 18.25
C ASN A 65 1.82 13.50 16.98
N ALA A 66 1.96 12.18 16.96
CA ALA A 66 2.57 11.38 15.89
C ALA A 66 1.54 10.88 14.85
N GLN A 67 0.24 10.85 15.20
CA GLN A 67 -0.82 10.31 14.35
C GLN A 67 -0.92 11.00 12.99
N ARG A 68 -0.84 12.34 12.97
CA ARG A 68 -0.94 13.12 11.72
C ARG A 68 0.16 12.74 10.73
N LEU A 69 1.38 12.49 11.22
CA LEU A 69 2.50 12.05 10.40
C LEU A 69 2.25 10.66 9.82
N GLN A 70 1.76 9.72 10.64
CA GLN A 70 1.46 8.38 10.17
C GLN A 70 0.33 8.36 9.11
N TYR A 71 -0.73 9.14 9.28
CA TYR A 71 -1.81 9.25 8.29
C TYR A 71 -1.31 9.77 6.94
N LEU A 72 -0.44 10.79 6.93
CA LEU A 72 0.12 11.31 5.68
C LEU A 72 1.13 10.34 5.05
N ALA A 73 1.94 9.66 5.86
CA ALA A 73 2.83 8.61 5.39
C ALA A 73 2.04 7.44 4.77
N PHE A 74 0.91 7.07 5.36
CA PHE A 74 -0.02 6.09 4.79
C PHE A 74 -0.63 6.58 3.47
N ALA A 75 -1.04 7.85 3.40
CA ALA A 75 -1.55 8.44 2.16
C ALA A 75 -0.50 8.43 1.04
N SER A 76 0.77 8.75 1.34
CA SER A 76 1.89 8.63 0.39
C SER A 76 2.12 7.17 -0.03
N TRP A 77 2.00 6.21 0.89
CA TRP A 77 2.14 4.80 0.54
C TRP A 77 1.02 4.33 -0.42
N LEU A 78 -0.22 4.75 -0.18
CA LEU A 78 -1.32 4.50 -1.13
C LEU A 78 -1.12 5.24 -2.45
N GLY A 79 -0.58 6.45 -2.40
CA GLY A 79 -0.27 7.26 -3.57
C GLY A 79 0.75 6.57 -4.49
N ILE A 80 1.82 5.99 -3.95
CA ILE A 80 2.77 5.22 -4.77
C ILE A 80 2.18 3.94 -5.35
N VAL A 81 1.32 3.24 -4.60
CA VAL A 81 0.58 2.07 -5.13
C VAL A 81 -0.28 2.50 -6.31
N LEU A 82 -1.03 3.60 -6.17
CA LEU A 82 -1.85 4.15 -7.26
C LEU A 82 -0.99 4.53 -8.47
N CYS A 83 0.15 5.19 -8.27
CA CYS A 83 1.08 5.57 -9.34
C CYS A 83 1.59 4.34 -10.10
N LEU A 84 2.01 3.30 -9.39
CA LEU A 84 2.55 2.08 -10.00
C LEU A 84 1.47 1.26 -10.74
N VAL A 85 0.26 1.19 -10.19
CA VAL A 85 -0.89 0.55 -10.88
C VAL A 85 -1.26 1.31 -12.14
N TRP A 86 -1.34 2.64 -12.07
CA TRP A 86 -1.60 3.47 -13.23
C TRP A 86 -0.51 3.31 -14.30
N ASN A 87 0.76 3.30 -13.87
CA ASN A 87 1.90 3.08 -14.75
C ASN A 87 1.78 1.74 -15.50
N PHE A 88 1.43 0.67 -14.79
CA PHE A 88 1.20 -0.64 -15.40
C PHE A 88 0.08 -0.60 -16.45
N ILE A 89 -1.05 0.04 -16.15
CA ILE A 89 -2.18 0.18 -17.09
C ILE A 89 -1.76 0.96 -18.33
N ALA A 90 -1.14 2.13 -18.16
CA ALA A 90 -0.73 3.00 -19.26
C ALA A 90 0.29 2.32 -20.19
N VAL A 91 1.29 1.63 -19.62
CA VAL A 91 2.30 0.89 -20.40
C VAL A 91 1.68 -0.33 -21.08
N THR A 92 0.70 -0.99 -20.46
CA THR A 92 -0.05 -2.08 -21.09
C THR A 92 -0.83 -1.59 -22.33
N VAL A 93 -1.47 -0.42 -22.25
CA VAL A 93 -2.15 0.19 -23.40
C VAL A 93 -1.14 0.56 -24.50
N CYS A 94 0.02 1.11 -24.13
CA CYS A 94 1.12 1.39 -25.06
C CYS A 94 1.58 0.12 -25.79
N TRP A 95 1.75 -0.98 -25.04
CA TRP A 95 2.14 -2.28 -25.60
C TRP A 95 1.10 -2.84 -26.59
N ILE A 96 -0.19 -2.82 -26.23
CA ILE A 96 -1.29 -3.29 -27.11
C ILE A 96 -1.35 -2.47 -28.41
N ARG A 97 -0.93 -1.20 -28.38
CA ARG A 97 -0.87 -0.30 -29.56
C ARG A 97 0.37 -0.49 -30.43
N GLY A 98 1.20 -1.51 -30.16
CA GLY A 98 2.42 -1.79 -30.92
C GLY A 98 3.71 -1.29 -30.25
N GLY A 99 3.64 -0.93 -28.95
CA GLY A 99 4.80 -0.58 -28.15
C GLY A 99 5.72 -1.77 -27.84
N ASP A 100 6.93 -1.48 -27.38
CA ASP A 100 7.95 -2.51 -27.10
C ASP A 100 7.58 -3.34 -25.84
N SER A 101 7.53 -4.67 -26.00
CA SER A 101 7.26 -5.63 -24.92
C SER A 101 8.21 -5.49 -23.73
N LYS A 102 9.44 -5.02 -23.95
CA LYS A 102 10.41 -4.77 -22.86
C LYS A 102 9.89 -3.74 -21.86
N LEU A 103 9.17 -2.72 -22.33
CA LEU A 103 8.61 -1.68 -21.49
C LEU A 103 7.52 -2.25 -20.58
N PHE A 104 6.68 -3.14 -21.13
CA PHE A 104 5.64 -3.84 -20.38
C PHE A 104 6.22 -4.71 -19.26
N PHE A 105 7.24 -5.53 -19.55
CA PHE A 105 7.89 -6.35 -18.52
C PHE A 105 8.48 -5.48 -17.40
N LEU A 106 9.11 -4.35 -17.77
CA LEU A 106 9.71 -3.45 -16.79
C LEU A 106 8.66 -2.75 -15.92
N ALA A 107 7.55 -2.29 -16.50
CA ALA A 107 6.42 -1.73 -15.76
C ALA A 107 5.79 -2.77 -14.82
N THR A 108 5.73 -4.04 -15.23
CA THR A 108 5.26 -5.15 -14.39
C THR A 108 6.19 -5.37 -13.21
N ILE A 109 7.51 -5.36 -13.42
CA ILE A 109 8.51 -5.48 -12.34
C ILE A 109 8.35 -4.32 -11.35
N TYR A 110 8.19 -3.09 -11.83
CA TYR A 110 7.96 -1.93 -10.96
C TYR A 110 6.68 -2.07 -10.14
N GLY A 111 5.57 -2.53 -10.75
CA GLY A 111 4.32 -2.77 -10.03
C GLY A 111 4.44 -3.87 -8.97
N MET A 112 5.05 -5.01 -9.31
CA MET A 112 5.16 -6.16 -8.41
C MET A 112 6.16 -5.96 -7.29
N LEU A 113 7.31 -5.33 -7.56
CA LEU A 113 8.36 -5.13 -6.56
C LEU A 113 8.21 -3.80 -5.83
N GLY A 114 7.77 -2.74 -6.49
CA GLY A 114 7.70 -1.40 -5.90
C GLY A 114 6.75 -1.31 -4.70
N VAL A 115 5.62 -2.01 -4.76
CA VAL A 115 4.63 -2.05 -3.65
C VAL A 115 5.19 -2.75 -2.39
N PRO A 116 5.65 -4.01 -2.44
CA PRO A 116 6.22 -4.66 -1.26
C PRO A 116 7.52 -3.99 -0.80
N LEU A 117 8.33 -3.46 -1.73
CA LEU A 117 9.58 -2.79 -1.39
C LEU A 117 9.33 -1.48 -0.63
N SER A 118 8.41 -0.62 -1.10
CA SER A 118 8.05 0.62 -0.39
C SER A 118 7.47 0.35 1.00
N TYR A 119 6.63 -0.68 1.14
CA TYR A 119 6.06 -1.09 2.42
C TYR A 119 7.16 -1.50 3.42
N LEU A 120 8.09 -2.35 2.99
CA LEU A 120 9.15 -2.87 3.85
C LEU A 120 10.25 -1.85 4.12
N MET A 121 10.60 -1.02 3.13
CA MET A 121 11.73 -0.09 3.22
C MET A 121 11.44 1.10 4.12
N TRP A 122 10.27 1.72 4.04
CA TRP A 122 10.03 2.96 4.78
C TRP A 122 8.73 2.96 5.59
N TYR A 123 7.63 2.38 5.10
CA TYR A 123 6.36 2.44 5.82
C TYR A 123 6.38 1.64 7.12
N ARG A 124 6.81 0.36 7.07
CA ARG A 124 6.89 -0.51 8.25
C ARG A 124 7.93 0.00 9.27
N PRO A 125 9.14 0.43 8.86
CA PRO A 125 10.09 1.05 9.78
C PRO A 125 9.56 2.32 10.45
N LEU A 126 8.83 3.18 9.71
CA LEU A 126 8.18 4.35 10.30
C LEU A 126 7.16 3.94 11.37
N TYR A 127 6.26 3.01 11.05
CA TYR A 127 5.27 2.53 12.01
C TYR A 127 5.92 2.00 13.29
N ARG A 128 7.00 1.23 13.14
CA ARG A 128 7.77 0.74 14.28
C ARG A 128 8.45 1.86 15.06
N ALA A 129 9.05 2.83 14.36
CA ALA A 129 9.71 3.98 14.98
C ALA A 129 8.73 4.77 15.86
N MET A 130 7.51 4.99 15.38
CA MET A 130 6.46 5.71 16.09
C MET A 130 5.97 5.00 17.36
N ARG A 131 6.08 3.65 17.41
CA ARG A 131 5.68 2.84 18.57
C ARG A 131 6.81 2.63 19.58
N THR A 132 8.05 2.48 19.12
CA THR A 132 9.18 2.08 19.99
C THR A 132 10.22 3.19 20.22
N ASP A 133 9.99 4.40 19.69
CA ASP A 133 10.88 5.56 19.77
C ASP A 133 12.35 5.25 19.40
N SER A 134 12.52 4.42 18.38
CA SER A 134 13.84 3.90 17.99
C SER A 134 14.52 4.85 17.00
N ALA A 135 15.60 5.51 17.44
CA ALA A 135 16.41 6.39 16.59
C ALA A 135 16.94 5.70 15.33
N PHE A 136 17.33 4.41 15.42
CA PHE A 136 17.75 3.64 14.25
C PHE A 136 16.62 3.45 13.23
N SER A 137 15.40 3.21 13.70
CA SER A 137 14.23 3.05 12.82
C SER A 137 13.84 4.37 12.15
N PHE A 138 13.98 5.51 12.86
CA PHE A 138 13.81 6.85 12.29
C PHE A 138 14.87 7.16 11.22
N GLY A 139 16.14 6.86 11.48
CA GLY A 139 17.22 7.05 10.50
C GLY A 139 17.04 6.21 9.24
N TRP A 140 16.61 4.95 9.41
CA TRP A 140 16.30 4.06 8.29
C TRP A 140 15.11 4.56 7.47
N PHE A 141 14.03 5.00 8.13
CA PHE A 141 12.89 5.65 7.47
C PHE A 141 13.36 6.83 6.62
N PHE A 142 14.10 7.78 7.21
CA PHE A 142 14.57 8.97 6.50
C PHE A 142 15.38 8.61 5.24
N LEU A 143 16.35 7.71 5.37
CA LEU A 143 17.18 7.28 4.23
C LEU A 143 16.35 6.66 3.11
N CYS A 144 15.48 5.70 3.44
CA CYS A 144 14.64 5.02 2.45
C CYS A 144 13.57 5.95 1.85
N TYR A 145 13.05 6.90 2.64
CA TYR A 145 12.05 7.85 2.17
C TYR A 145 12.65 8.90 1.23
N MET A 146 13.91 9.30 1.43
CA MET A 146 14.65 10.12 0.47
C MET A 146 14.85 9.40 -0.87
N LEU A 147 15.12 8.09 -0.85
CA LEU A 147 15.18 7.27 -2.07
C LEU A 147 13.81 7.18 -2.76
N HIS A 148 12.72 7.08 -2.00
CA HIS A 148 11.35 7.11 -2.51
C HIS A 148 11.03 8.44 -3.23
N ILE A 149 11.37 9.58 -2.61
CA ILE A 149 11.21 10.90 -3.24
C ILE A 149 12.05 10.98 -4.53
N GLY A 150 13.30 10.55 -4.48
CA GLY A 150 14.17 10.50 -5.66
C GLY A 150 13.59 9.66 -6.79
N PHE A 151 13.05 8.47 -6.46
CA PHE A 151 12.34 7.62 -7.42
C PHE A 151 11.13 8.33 -8.03
N CYS A 152 10.29 8.99 -7.23
CA CYS A 152 9.11 9.69 -7.73
C CYS A 152 9.47 10.85 -8.68
N ILE A 153 10.53 11.59 -8.37
CA ILE A 153 11.04 12.66 -9.25
C ILE A 153 11.55 12.08 -10.58
N ILE A 154 12.35 11.00 -10.52
CA ILE A 154 12.86 10.33 -11.72
C ILE A 154 11.70 9.77 -12.54
N ALA A 155 10.67 9.20 -11.90
CA ALA A 155 9.49 8.67 -12.57
C ALA A 155 8.63 9.77 -13.20
N ALA A 156 8.50 10.93 -12.54
CA ALA A 156 7.78 12.08 -13.07
C ALA A 156 8.49 12.68 -14.30
N ILE A 157 9.82 12.77 -14.29
CA ILE A 157 10.58 13.27 -15.44
C ILE A 157 10.61 12.20 -16.56
N ALA A 158 10.80 10.94 -16.16
CA ALA A 158 11.10 9.80 -17.03
C ALA A 158 12.25 10.07 -18.02
N PRO A 159 13.44 10.46 -17.53
CA PRO A 159 14.58 10.75 -18.40
C PRO A 159 14.97 9.51 -19.21
N PRO A 160 15.42 9.66 -20.47
CA PRO A 160 15.72 8.54 -21.37
C PRO A 160 17.03 7.80 -21.03
N ILE A 161 17.35 7.69 -19.74
CA ILE A 161 18.57 7.06 -19.22
C ILE A 161 18.42 5.53 -19.19
N VAL A 162 17.21 5.04 -18.87
CA VAL A 162 16.89 3.62 -18.80
C VAL A 162 15.86 3.28 -19.88
N PHE A 163 16.24 2.46 -20.86
CA PHE A 163 15.37 1.94 -21.94
C PHE A 163 14.48 3.00 -22.63
N ARG A 164 15.09 4.08 -23.14
CA ARG A 164 14.42 5.20 -23.83
C ARG A 164 13.38 5.99 -22.99
N GLY A 165 13.30 5.75 -21.68
CA GLY A 165 12.46 6.53 -20.76
C GLY A 165 10.96 6.20 -20.80
N LYS A 166 10.51 5.24 -21.62
CA LYS A 166 9.06 4.97 -21.83
C LYS A 166 8.43 3.96 -20.85
N SER A 167 9.23 3.36 -19.97
CA SER A 167 8.74 2.39 -18.97
C SER A 167 8.08 3.03 -17.76
N LEU A 168 8.30 4.34 -17.57
CA LEU A 168 7.65 5.17 -16.58
C LEU A 168 6.81 6.23 -17.30
N THR A 169 5.64 6.51 -16.75
CA THR A 169 4.66 7.47 -17.27
C THR A 169 5.03 8.91 -16.89
N GLY A 170 6.26 9.32 -17.17
CA GLY A 170 6.72 10.69 -16.92
C GLY A 170 6.49 11.62 -18.11
N ILE A 171 6.74 12.91 -17.89
CA ILE A 171 6.46 13.99 -18.85
C ILE A 171 7.21 13.81 -20.18
N LEU A 172 8.46 13.37 -20.16
CA LEU A 172 9.24 13.18 -21.39
C LEU A 172 8.67 12.04 -22.23
N ALA A 173 8.28 10.93 -21.58
CA ALA A 173 7.63 9.81 -22.24
C ALA A 173 6.22 10.17 -22.76
N ALA A 174 5.50 11.04 -22.03
CA ALA A 174 4.20 11.54 -22.45
C ALA A 174 4.31 12.36 -23.75
N ILE A 175 5.25 13.31 -23.80
CA ILE A 175 5.49 14.16 -24.98
C ILE A 175 5.91 13.31 -26.18
N ASP A 176 6.86 12.40 -26.00
CA ASP A 176 7.38 11.56 -27.08
C ASP A 176 6.31 10.61 -27.66
N THR A 177 5.34 10.19 -26.85
CA THR A 177 4.27 9.28 -27.31
C THR A 177 3.06 10.04 -27.84
N PHE A 178 2.92 11.33 -27.53
CA PHE A 178 1.78 12.14 -27.95
C PHE A 178 1.73 12.36 -29.47
N SER A 179 2.89 12.42 -30.15
CA SER A 179 2.97 12.57 -31.61
C SER A 179 2.43 11.36 -32.36
N ASP A 180 2.63 10.15 -31.81
CA ASP A 180 2.32 8.90 -32.48
C ASP A 180 0.92 8.40 -32.08
N HIS A 181 0.59 8.48 -30.79
CA HIS A 181 -0.63 7.95 -30.20
C HIS A 181 -1.18 8.87 -29.11
N ALA A 182 -2.04 9.81 -29.47
CA ALA A 182 -2.64 10.79 -28.55
C ALA A 182 -3.25 10.15 -27.29
N LEU A 183 -3.95 9.01 -27.41
CA LEU A 183 -4.51 8.27 -26.26
C LEU A 183 -3.42 7.84 -25.26
N VAL A 184 -2.32 7.27 -25.75
CA VAL A 184 -1.22 6.79 -24.91
C VAL A 184 -0.51 7.98 -24.26
N GLY A 185 -0.31 9.06 -25.02
CA GLY A 185 0.22 10.32 -24.48
C GLY A 185 -0.63 10.86 -23.31
N ILE A 186 -1.97 10.89 -23.45
CA ILE A 186 -2.87 11.33 -22.36
C ILE A 186 -2.71 10.45 -21.11
N LEU A 187 -2.68 9.12 -21.28
CA LEU A 187 -2.48 8.19 -20.15
C LEU A 187 -1.15 8.44 -19.42
N TYR A 188 -0.10 8.76 -20.18
CA TYR A 188 1.21 9.10 -19.63
C TYR A 188 1.21 10.46 -18.93
N PHE A 189 0.46 11.45 -19.43
CA PHE A 189 0.27 12.73 -18.73
C PHE A 189 -0.46 12.57 -17.38
N VAL A 190 -1.45 11.66 -17.31
CA VAL A 190 -2.09 11.35 -16.03
C VAL A 190 -1.10 10.70 -15.07
N GLY A 191 -0.26 9.78 -15.55
CA GLY A 191 0.81 9.19 -14.74
C GLY A 191 1.80 10.24 -14.23
N PHE A 192 2.19 11.21 -15.07
CA PHE A 192 3.05 12.32 -14.69
C PHE A 192 2.42 13.17 -13.57
N ALA A 193 1.13 13.48 -13.69
CA ALA A 193 0.40 14.21 -12.66
C ALA A 193 0.37 13.45 -11.33
N LEU A 194 0.14 12.13 -11.38
CA LEU A 194 0.15 11.27 -10.19
C LEU A 194 1.54 11.25 -9.52
N PHE A 195 2.62 11.03 -10.26
CA PHE A 195 3.98 11.03 -9.70
C PHE A 195 4.42 12.39 -9.16
N SER A 196 3.96 13.48 -9.80
CA SER A 196 4.20 14.84 -9.32
C SER A 196 3.47 15.11 -8.01
N LEU A 197 2.18 14.73 -7.94
CA LEU A 197 1.39 14.84 -6.71
C LEU A 197 2.02 14.02 -5.58
N GLU A 198 2.43 12.79 -5.86
CA GLU A 198 3.08 11.90 -4.89
C GLU A 198 4.39 12.51 -4.36
N THR A 199 5.16 13.16 -5.22
CA THR A 199 6.38 13.87 -4.81
C THR A 199 6.06 15.02 -3.87
N VAL A 200 5.02 15.82 -4.17
CA VAL A 200 4.59 16.93 -3.30
C VAL A 200 4.10 16.42 -1.94
N VAL A 201 3.27 15.38 -1.94
CA VAL A 201 2.81 14.74 -0.69
C VAL A 201 4.00 14.21 0.10
N SER A 202 4.96 13.56 -0.55
CA SER A 202 6.15 13.02 0.11
C SER A 202 7.02 14.12 0.74
N ILE A 203 7.19 15.25 0.06
CA ILE A 203 7.90 16.41 0.63
C ILE A 203 7.15 16.94 1.86
N TRP A 204 5.82 16.99 1.83
CA TRP A 204 5.02 17.38 2.99
C TRP A 204 5.25 16.41 4.16
N VAL A 205 5.20 15.10 3.93
CA VAL A 205 5.48 14.10 4.99
C VAL A 205 6.83 14.36 5.64
N LEU A 206 7.86 14.65 4.84
CA LEU A 206 9.20 14.94 5.35
C LEU A 206 9.24 16.23 6.18
N GLN A 207 8.55 17.29 5.76
CA GLN A 207 8.41 18.52 6.54
C GLN A 207 7.73 18.27 7.88
N LEU A 208 6.64 17.50 7.89
CA LEU A 208 5.92 17.15 9.11
C LEU A 208 6.78 16.27 10.04
N TRP A 209 7.60 15.39 9.48
CA TRP A 209 8.57 14.61 10.24
C TRP A 209 9.62 15.48 10.92
N VAL A 210 10.17 16.49 10.22
CA VAL A 210 11.11 17.44 10.83
C VAL A 210 10.44 18.23 11.95
N LEU A 211 9.18 18.68 11.77
CA LEU A 211 8.43 19.37 12.82
C LEU A 211 8.20 18.47 14.03
N TYR A 212 7.89 17.19 13.81
CA TYR A 212 7.72 16.20 14.87
C TYR A 212 9.00 15.99 15.69
N LEU A 213 10.19 16.02 15.07
CA LEU A 213 11.46 15.88 15.79
C LEU A 213 11.87 17.13 16.61
N ASN A 214 11.32 18.30 16.27
CA ASN A 214 11.67 19.58 16.89
C ASN A 214 10.71 20.02 18.00
N GLY A 215 9.59 19.32 18.19
CA GLY A 215 8.56 19.64 19.19
C GLY A 215 8.57 18.66 20.35
#